data_AF-A0A6C0KVI0-F1
#
_entry.id   AF-A0A6C0KVI0-F1
#
_cell.length_a   1.000
_cell.length_b   1.000
_cell.length_c   1.000
_cell.angle_alpha   90.00
_cell.angle_beta   90.00
_cell.angle_gamma   90.00
#
_symmetry.space_group_name_H-M   'P 1'
#
loop_
_entity.id
_entity.type
_entity.pdbx_description
1 polymer ?
#
loop_
_entity_poly.entity_id
_entity_poly.type
_entity_poly.pdbx_seq_one_letter_code
_entity_poly.pdbx_strand_id
1 'polypeptide(L)'
;MYCPSDVNSGFIKLVGPIQQPDLNSITVKSYPLSISFASRSTPPSLVGNHLEESTGNTCTYKGSKFTLVDTQICAVTHSGYTLPGSRDAPVAELILSFSANSSSSKLLELSGILMCVPIYQSGAPSHNDYLTQLVDPTMSTCNYTNKPGAVYSGGDYNQPFSSSLTTCVKSCCGDSNCLAYTYQSGKCYLKNSIPPLTNTDDQTVMSGTIDRNHPLQSGEKRQDSALVPSLESIFYSWKGDTSQTSFAYKTCFETIDSNQHPSSKSLYVVVFPNGMHLTPAAYQQILLQLNGGLQPYMVPPAIRGTEATLRSFTFDDSGNKVASATSNDGIIYTTSISSCTDEFKNRFEYFTLPPRLPNTAQFNSEQCPYYKTTQYKCMPFDQLKDLSGAYVVPGNKTLDTILQEQQDNQTIQNNTNESMSVETIEAIVGGSIGGIIVIFGAISLYKWVSSKYDG
;
A
#
# COMPACT_ATOMS: atom_id res chain seq x y z
N MET A 1 8.39 -21.11 15.81
CA MET A 1 9.47 -21.31 14.81
C MET A 1 9.92 -19.96 14.29
N TYR A 2 11.18 -19.85 13.89
CA TYR A 2 11.72 -18.66 13.23
C TYR A 2 11.26 -18.57 11.78
N CYS A 3 11.41 -17.38 11.19
CA CYS A 3 11.28 -17.16 9.75
C CYS A 3 12.17 -18.12 8.95
N PRO A 4 11.65 -18.72 7.86
CA PRO A 4 12.47 -19.47 6.93
C PRO A 4 13.59 -18.60 6.35
N SER A 5 14.75 -19.19 6.08
CA SER A 5 15.91 -18.46 5.54
C SER A 5 15.78 -18.10 4.05
N ASP A 6 14.85 -18.74 3.34
CA ASP A 6 14.60 -18.54 1.91
C ASP A 6 13.59 -17.42 1.61
N VAL A 7 13.04 -16.78 2.65
CA VAL A 7 12.12 -15.64 2.54
C VAL A 7 12.72 -14.37 3.14
N ASN A 8 12.16 -13.22 2.77
CA ASN A 8 12.51 -11.96 3.42
C ASN A 8 12.13 -12.01 4.90
N SER A 9 12.99 -11.43 5.73
CA SER A 9 12.83 -11.41 7.18
C SER A 9 12.95 -9.96 7.69
N GLY A 10 11.95 -9.50 8.44
CA GLY A 10 11.84 -8.13 8.92
C GLY A 10 11.58 -7.12 7.81
N PHE A 11 11.82 -5.84 8.09
CA PHE A 11 11.85 -4.82 7.04
C PHE A 11 13.08 -5.00 6.15
N ILE A 12 12.97 -4.61 4.88
CA ILE A 12 14.10 -4.67 3.95
C ILE A 12 14.65 -3.28 3.68
N LYS A 13 15.97 -3.14 3.76
CA LYS A 13 16.74 -2.04 3.18
C LYS A 13 17.34 -2.50 1.86
N LEU A 14 17.08 -1.76 0.79
CA LEU A 14 17.69 -2.03 -0.50
C LEU A 14 19.09 -1.40 -0.57
N VAL A 15 20.07 -2.19 -1.00
CA VAL A 15 21.46 -1.76 -1.11
C VAL A 15 21.87 -1.64 -2.58
N GLY A 16 22.38 -0.47 -2.93
CA GLY A 16 22.77 -0.12 -4.29
C GLY A 16 21.67 0.65 -5.03
N PRO A 17 22.01 1.35 -6.12
CA PRO A 17 21.01 2.00 -6.95
C PRO A 17 20.15 0.95 -7.66
N ILE A 18 18.86 1.20 -7.75
CA ILE A 18 17.96 0.40 -8.59
C ILE A 18 18.12 0.92 -10.02
N GLN A 19 18.51 0.06 -10.95
CA GLN A 19 18.60 0.41 -12.37
C GLN A 19 17.30 0.06 -13.10
N GLN A 20 17.08 0.67 -14.27
CA GLN A 20 15.89 0.39 -15.09
C GLN A 20 15.73 -1.10 -15.45
N PRO A 21 16.81 -1.85 -15.80
CA PRO A 21 16.70 -3.30 -16.05
C PRO A 21 16.24 -4.08 -14.81
N ASP A 22 16.65 -3.66 -13.62
CA ASP A 22 16.25 -4.32 -12.36
C ASP A 22 14.74 -4.14 -12.15
N LEU A 23 14.20 -2.93 -12.34
CA LEU A 23 12.76 -2.68 -12.29
C LEU A 23 11.97 -3.49 -13.31
N ASN A 24 12.43 -3.53 -14.56
CA ASN A 24 11.76 -4.25 -15.62
C ASN A 24 11.63 -5.75 -15.28
N SER A 25 12.63 -6.33 -14.61
CA SER A 25 12.64 -7.74 -14.24
C SER A 25 11.60 -8.13 -13.19
N ILE A 26 11.16 -7.18 -12.38
CA ILE A 26 10.17 -7.38 -11.30
C ILE A 26 8.82 -6.71 -11.59
N THR A 27 8.67 -6.09 -12.77
CA THR A 27 7.45 -5.35 -13.12
C THR A 27 6.30 -6.31 -13.40
N VAL A 28 5.18 -6.13 -12.69
CA VAL A 28 3.99 -6.96 -12.81
C VAL A 28 2.78 -6.16 -13.28
N LYS A 29 1.99 -6.73 -14.20
CA LYS A 29 0.89 -6.03 -14.89
C LYS A 29 -0.37 -5.82 -14.05
N SER A 30 -0.61 -6.64 -13.04
CA SER A 30 -1.84 -6.59 -12.24
C SER A 30 -1.53 -6.25 -10.80
N TYR A 31 -2.05 -5.11 -10.34
CA TYR A 31 -2.02 -4.73 -8.94
C TYR A 31 -2.88 -5.69 -8.10
N PRO A 32 -2.36 -6.34 -7.04
CA PRO A 32 -3.07 -7.37 -6.28
C PRO A 32 -3.95 -6.79 -5.15
N LEU A 33 -3.76 -5.51 -4.84
CA LEU A 33 -4.54 -4.76 -3.84
C LEU A 33 -5.64 -3.91 -4.47
N SER A 34 -6.77 -3.84 -3.77
CA SER A 34 -7.76 -2.78 -3.90
C SER A 34 -7.93 -2.08 -2.56
N ILE A 35 -8.04 -0.76 -2.57
CA ILE A 35 -8.14 0.09 -1.36
C ILE A 35 -9.51 0.75 -1.31
N SER A 36 -10.11 0.86 -0.13
CA SER A 36 -11.39 1.52 0.11
C SER A 36 -11.27 2.37 1.36
N PHE A 37 -11.29 3.69 1.20
CA PHE A 37 -11.21 4.62 2.32
C PHE A 37 -12.55 5.29 2.58
N ALA A 38 -12.92 5.40 3.85
CA ALA A 38 -14.12 6.11 4.26
C ALA A 38 -13.92 7.61 4.01
N SER A 39 -15.00 8.30 3.60
CA SER A 39 -14.99 9.75 3.54
C SER A 39 -14.84 10.35 4.94
N ARG A 40 -14.32 11.58 5.00
CA ARG A 40 -14.15 12.32 6.25
C ARG A 40 -14.93 13.63 6.20
N SER A 41 -15.45 14.03 7.36
CA SER A 41 -16.06 15.36 7.59
C SER A 41 -15.19 16.26 8.47
N THR A 42 -14.17 15.70 9.12
CA THR A 42 -13.23 16.42 9.99
C THR A 42 -11.79 15.97 9.72
N PRO A 43 -10.82 16.89 9.80
CA PRO A 43 -9.39 16.57 9.71
C PRO A 43 -8.96 15.45 10.68
N PRO A 44 -7.93 14.67 10.34
CA PRO A 44 -7.32 13.73 11.29
C PRO A 44 -6.72 14.48 12.48
N SER A 45 -6.75 13.83 13.64
CA SER A 45 -6.01 14.28 14.81
C SER A 45 -4.77 13.41 15.00
N LEU A 46 -3.67 14.04 15.40
CA LEU A 46 -2.41 13.36 15.71
C LEU A 46 -2.30 13.17 17.23
N VAL A 47 -2.15 11.92 17.68
CA VAL A 47 -1.96 11.54 19.08
C VAL A 47 -0.62 10.83 19.21
N GLY A 48 0.37 11.49 19.81
CA GLY A 48 1.75 11.01 19.73
C GLY A 48 2.20 11.03 18.26
N ASN A 49 2.53 9.87 17.71
CA ASN A 49 2.85 9.69 16.30
C ASN A 49 1.77 8.93 15.50
N HIS A 50 0.59 8.73 16.09
CA HIS A 50 -0.54 8.03 15.49
C HIS A 50 -1.58 9.01 14.95
N LEU A 51 -2.13 8.71 13.78
CA LEU A 51 -3.24 9.44 13.18
C LEU A 51 -4.56 8.73 13.45
N GLU A 52 -5.46 9.43 14.13
CA GLU A 52 -6.81 8.95 14.42
C GLU A 52 -7.64 8.95 13.13
N GLU A 53 -8.05 7.74 12.74
CA GLU A 53 -8.72 7.46 11.48
C GLU A 53 -10.16 6.99 11.67
N SER A 54 -11.00 7.28 10.68
CA SER A 54 -12.38 6.81 10.69
C SER A 54 -12.45 5.29 10.51
N THR A 55 -13.51 4.69 11.05
CA THR A 55 -13.78 3.27 10.83
C THR A 55 -14.21 3.03 9.37
N GLY A 56 -13.93 1.84 8.84
CA GLY A 56 -14.38 1.45 7.49
C GLY A 56 -13.31 1.60 6.40
N ASN A 57 -12.11 2.06 6.76
CA ASN A 57 -10.92 2.00 5.92
C ASN A 57 -10.44 0.55 5.77
N THR A 58 -10.38 0.05 4.53
CA THR A 58 -10.10 -1.36 4.25
C THR A 58 -9.25 -1.54 3.00
N CYS A 59 -8.54 -2.67 2.94
CA CYS A 59 -7.81 -3.10 1.76
C CYS A 59 -8.15 -4.56 1.45
N THR A 60 -8.24 -4.92 0.17
CA THR A 60 -8.46 -6.30 -0.28
C THR A 60 -7.24 -6.79 -1.03
N TYR A 61 -6.61 -7.87 -0.56
CA TYR A 61 -5.51 -8.55 -1.22
C TYR A 61 -5.95 -9.93 -1.69
N LYS A 62 -5.92 -10.18 -3.00
CA LYS A 62 -6.29 -11.47 -3.61
C LYS A 62 -7.62 -12.04 -3.07
N GLY A 63 -8.62 -11.17 -2.90
CA GLY A 63 -9.95 -11.53 -2.39
C GLY A 63 -10.11 -11.57 -0.86
N SER A 64 -9.01 -11.49 -0.11
CA SER A 64 -9.05 -11.40 1.36
C SER A 64 -9.10 -9.95 1.82
N LYS A 65 -10.03 -9.62 2.70
CA LYS A 65 -10.24 -8.27 3.23
C LYS A 65 -9.46 -8.05 4.53
N PHE A 66 -8.79 -6.90 4.60
CA PHE A 66 -8.03 -6.39 5.73
C PHE A 66 -8.59 -5.03 6.16
N THR A 67 -8.56 -4.76 7.46
CA THR A 67 -9.11 -3.53 8.04
C THR A 67 -7.97 -2.68 8.57
N LEU A 68 -8.03 -1.37 8.33
CA LEU A 68 -7.05 -0.43 8.88
C LEU A 68 -7.14 -0.45 10.41
N VAL A 69 -6.02 -0.69 11.08
CA VAL A 69 -5.93 -0.76 12.54
C VAL A 69 -5.04 0.32 13.12
N ASP A 70 -4.13 0.89 12.34
CA ASP A 70 -3.23 1.93 12.80
C ASP A 70 -2.62 2.72 11.63
N THR A 71 -2.32 3.98 11.87
CA THR A 71 -1.65 4.88 10.92
C THR A 71 -0.59 5.67 11.68
N GLN A 72 0.69 5.46 11.37
CA GLN A 72 1.81 6.09 12.09
C GLN A 72 2.65 6.97 11.18
N ILE A 73 3.02 8.16 11.66
CA ILE A 73 4.16 8.92 11.11
C ILE A 73 5.40 8.49 11.89
N CYS A 74 6.44 8.06 11.20
CA CYS A 74 7.61 7.44 11.82
C CYS A 74 8.90 7.82 11.11
N ALA A 75 10.02 7.46 11.73
CA ALA A 75 11.33 7.53 11.10
C ALA A 75 11.37 6.60 9.87
N VAL A 76 12.17 6.98 8.88
CA VAL A 76 12.34 6.21 7.62
C VAL A 76 12.70 4.76 7.95
N THR A 77 11.81 3.85 7.56
CA THR A 77 11.93 2.41 7.77
C THR A 77 12.50 1.73 6.53
N HIS A 78 12.12 2.21 5.35
CA HIS A 78 12.45 1.67 4.03
C HIS A 78 13.47 2.54 3.31
N SER A 79 14.76 2.27 3.50
CA SER A 79 15.83 2.96 2.77
C SER A 79 16.23 2.20 1.48
N GLY A 80 16.60 2.95 0.44
CA GLY A 80 17.14 2.39 -0.82
C GLY A 80 16.10 2.16 -1.93
N TYR A 81 14.82 2.47 -1.69
CA TYR A 81 13.74 2.36 -2.68
C TYR A 81 13.71 3.53 -3.67
N THR A 82 14.87 4.12 -3.98
CA THR A 82 14.96 5.27 -4.89
C THR A 82 14.84 4.81 -6.35
N LEU A 83 13.86 5.36 -7.07
CA LEU A 83 13.67 5.07 -8.49
C LEU A 83 14.80 5.64 -9.36
N PRO A 84 15.10 5.03 -10.52
CA PRO A 84 16.07 5.56 -11.48
C PRO A 84 15.79 7.04 -11.81
N GLY A 85 16.80 7.89 -11.66
CA GLY A 85 16.70 9.33 -11.93
C GLY A 85 16.18 10.18 -10.77
N SER A 86 15.61 9.57 -9.73
CA SER A 86 15.27 10.27 -8.49
C SER A 86 16.52 10.47 -7.62
N ARG A 87 16.56 11.59 -6.89
CA ARG A 87 17.64 11.94 -5.96
C ARG A 87 17.14 12.35 -4.58
N ASP A 88 15.83 12.47 -4.42
CA ASP A 88 15.25 12.89 -3.16
C ASP A 88 15.37 11.75 -2.13
N ALA A 89 15.71 12.12 -0.91
CA ALA A 89 15.75 11.22 0.22
C ALA A 89 14.55 11.52 1.13
N PRO A 90 13.79 10.49 1.55
CA PRO A 90 12.68 10.71 2.46
C PRO A 90 13.20 11.14 3.83
N VAL A 91 12.41 11.94 4.52
CA VAL A 91 12.71 12.44 5.88
C VAL A 91 11.86 11.77 6.96
N ALA A 92 10.73 11.19 6.57
CA ALA A 92 9.84 10.42 7.42
C ALA A 92 9.08 9.38 6.57
N GLU A 93 8.30 8.52 7.21
CA GLU A 93 7.35 7.61 6.54
C GLU A 93 6.00 7.67 7.24
N LEU A 94 4.93 7.68 6.43
CA LEU A 94 3.57 7.39 6.88
C LEU A 94 3.28 5.91 6.58
N ILE A 95 2.99 5.12 7.62
CA ILE A 95 2.71 3.68 7.48
C ILE A 95 1.28 3.39 7.89
N LEU A 96 0.47 2.92 6.94
CA LEU A 96 -0.89 2.45 7.16
C LEU A 96 -0.83 0.94 7.41
N SER A 97 -1.34 0.51 8.56
CA SER A 97 -1.29 -0.87 9.01
C SER A 97 -2.67 -1.49 8.93
N PHE A 98 -2.82 -2.54 8.13
CA PHE A 98 -4.07 -3.28 7.99
C PHE A 98 -3.91 -4.67 8.58
N SER A 99 -4.83 -5.08 9.46
CA SER A 99 -4.84 -6.43 10.03
C SER A 99 -5.82 -7.33 9.27
N ALA A 100 -5.53 -8.63 9.24
CA ALA A 100 -6.52 -9.61 8.84
C ALA A 100 -7.70 -9.62 9.84
N ASN A 101 -8.91 -9.88 9.36
CA ASN A 101 -10.09 -9.98 10.24
C ASN A 101 -10.07 -11.25 11.11
N SER A 102 -9.29 -12.26 10.72
CA SER A 102 -9.06 -13.48 11.48
C SER A 102 -7.57 -13.61 11.79
N SER A 103 -7.22 -13.84 13.05
CA SER A 103 -5.85 -14.11 13.46
C SER A 103 -5.35 -15.39 12.78
N SER A 104 -4.37 -15.28 11.89
CA SER A 104 -3.76 -16.46 11.31
C SER A 104 -2.68 -17.03 12.24
N SER A 105 -2.71 -18.36 12.40
CA SER A 105 -1.64 -19.15 13.02
C SER A 105 -0.67 -19.75 12.00
N LYS A 106 -0.90 -19.57 10.69
CA LYS A 106 -0.08 -20.14 9.62
C LYS A 106 0.75 -19.06 8.93
N LEU A 107 2.04 -19.34 8.72
CA LEU A 107 2.98 -18.43 8.05
C LEU A 107 2.58 -18.13 6.59
N LEU A 108 1.85 -19.04 5.94
CA LEU A 108 1.34 -18.86 4.57
C LEU A 108 0.22 -17.81 4.46
N GLU A 109 -0.44 -17.48 5.56
CA GLU A 109 -1.51 -16.51 5.64
C GLU A 109 -0.97 -15.19 6.22
N LEU A 110 -1.36 -14.07 5.64
CA LEU A 110 -0.87 -12.77 6.06
C LEU A 110 -1.48 -12.36 7.40
N SER A 111 -0.65 -11.98 8.35
CA SER A 111 -1.07 -11.36 9.60
C SER A 111 -1.47 -9.89 9.38
N GLY A 112 -0.84 -9.22 8.41
CA GLY A 112 -1.21 -7.86 8.04
C GLY A 112 -0.61 -7.39 6.71
N ILE A 113 -1.05 -6.21 6.28
CA ILE A 113 -0.57 -5.48 5.12
C ILE A 113 -0.11 -4.11 5.58
N LEU A 114 1.09 -3.69 5.15
CA LEU A 114 1.63 -2.38 5.44
C LEU A 114 1.74 -1.59 4.14
N MET A 115 1.12 -0.41 4.08
CA MET A 115 1.35 0.56 3.01
C MET A 115 2.23 1.67 3.55
N CYS A 116 3.46 1.73 3.03
CA CYS A 116 4.53 2.59 3.51
C CYS A 116 4.75 3.71 2.50
N VAL A 117 4.45 4.93 2.91
CA VAL A 117 4.49 6.11 2.06
C VAL A 117 5.57 7.06 2.59
N PRO A 118 6.73 7.13 1.93
CA PRO A 118 7.78 8.07 2.29
C PRO A 118 7.30 9.52 2.19
N ILE A 119 7.79 10.35 3.10
CA ILE A 119 7.52 11.79 3.13
C ILE A 119 8.81 12.51 2.74
N TYR A 120 8.71 13.35 1.72
CA TYR A 120 9.78 14.20 1.23
C TYR A 120 9.50 15.66 1.63
N GLN A 121 10.56 16.39 1.97
CA GLN A 121 10.52 17.84 2.22
C GLN A 121 11.12 18.66 1.05
N SER A 122 11.41 17.99 -0.06
CA SER A 122 11.94 18.56 -1.31
C SER A 122 10.96 18.31 -2.46
N GLY A 123 11.19 18.98 -3.59
CA GLY A 123 10.33 18.84 -4.77
C GLY A 123 9.05 19.69 -4.72
N ALA A 124 8.26 19.61 -5.80
CA ALA A 124 6.96 20.26 -5.86
C ALA A 124 5.95 19.50 -4.99
N PRO A 125 5.07 20.18 -4.23
CA PRO A 125 4.07 19.51 -3.42
C PRO A 125 3.19 18.58 -4.25
N SER A 126 3.01 17.35 -3.77
CA SER A 126 2.19 16.32 -4.42
C SER A 126 1.76 15.26 -3.40
N HIS A 127 0.56 14.70 -3.60
CA HIS A 127 -0.08 13.73 -2.67
C HIS A 127 -0.12 14.19 -1.21
N ASN A 128 -0.05 15.49 -0.98
CA ASN A 128 0.15 16.06 0.35
C ASN A 128 -1.14 16.50 1.03
N ASP A 129 -2.27 16.50 0.31
CA ASP A 129 -3.55 17.01 0.79
C ASP A 129 -4.02 16.34 2.08
N TYR A 130 -3.66 15.08 2.30
CA TYR A 130 -3.99 14.40 3.55
C TYR A 130 -3.23 14.98 4.75
N LEU A 131 -1.90 15.09 4.66
CA LEU A 131 -1.07 15.58 5.77
C LEU A 131 -1.10 17.10 5.96
N THR A 132 -1.38 17.88 4.91
CA THR A 132 -1.49 19.35 5.04
C THR A 132 -2.67 19.77 5.91
N GLN A 133 -3.65 18.89 6.13
CA GLN A 133 -4.73 19.12 7.09
C GLN A 133 -4.23 19.26 8.55
N LEU A 134 -3.07 18.68 8.85
CA LEU A 134 -2.44 18.80 10.17
C LEU A 134 -1.71 20.14 10.32
N VAL A 135 -1.45 20.88 9.25
CA VAL A 135 -0.72 22.14 9.30
C VAL A 135 -1.63 23.25 9.78
N ASP A 136 -1.22 24.01 10.80
CA ASP A 136 -1.97 25.18 11.28
C ASP A 136 -1.68 26.38 10.34
N PRO A 137 -2.68 26.85 9.58
CA PRO A 137 -2.50 27.97 8.65
C PRO A 137 -2.23 29.30 9.37
N THR A 138 -2.41 29.35 10.69
CA THR A 138 -2.15 30.52 11.54
C THR A 138 -0.79 30.49 12.22
N MET A 139 -0.01 29.41 12.05
CA MET A 139 1.38 29.38 12.51
C MET A 139 2.28 30.19 11.57
N SER A 140 3.05 31.12 12.16
CA SER A 140 3.99 31.96 11.43
C SER A 140 5.13 31.13 10.84
N THR A 141 5.52 31.42 9.60
CA THR A 141 6.49 30.67 8.78
C THR A 141 7.95 31.01 9.12
N CYS A 142 8.28 31.03 10.40
CA CYS A 142 9.67 31.11 10.86
C CYS A 142 10.42 29.81 10.53
N ASN A 143 11.68 29.91 10.15
CA ASN A 143 12.56 28.75 10.08
C ASN A 143 13.09 28.46 11.50
N TYR A 144 12.91 27.24 12.00
CA TYR A 144 13.35 26.85 13.34
C TYR A 144 13.96 25.46 13.38
N THR A 145 14.71 25.18 14.45
CA THR A 145 15.25 23.85 14.75
C THR A 145 14.56 23.25 15.97
N ASN A 146 14.62 21.92 16.12
CA ASN A 146 14.26 21.20 17.33
C ASN A 146 15.40 20.26 17.72
N LYS A 147 15.74 20.24 19.01
CA LYS A 147 16.72 19.34 19.60
C LYS A 147 16.11 18.72 20.86
N PRO A 148 15.74 17.42 20.80
CA PRO A 148 15.25 16.70 21.97
C PRO A 148 16.38 16.47 22.98
N GLY A 149 16.03 16.46 24.26
CA GLY A 149 16.97 16.19 25.34
C GLY A 149 18.08 17.22 25.46
N ALA A 150 17.78 18.49 25.18
CA ALA A 150 18.77 19.56 25.30
C ALA A 150 18.13 20.88 25.72
N VAL A 151 18.87 21.68 26.48
CA VAL A 151 18.48 23.00 26.99
C VAL A 151 19.47 24.07 26.59
N TYR A 152 18.98 25.22 26.13
CA TYR A 152 19.78 26.43 26.07
C TYR A 152 19.78 27.07 27.46
N SER A 153 20.92 27.16 28.14
CA SER A 153 20.98 27.70 29.51
C SER A 153 21.22 29.21 29.51
N GLY A 154 20.29 29.98 30.08
CA GLY A 154 20.35 31.45 30.14
C GLY A 154 19.69 32.16 28.95
N GLY A 155 19.83 33.48 28.88
CA GLY A 155 19.27 34.30 27.80
C GLY A 155 17.74 34.44 27.82
N ASP A 156 17.07 33.93 28.85
CA ASP A 156 15.61 33.98 29.01
C ASP A 156 15.15 35.41 29.25
N TYR A 157 14.24 35.90 28.41
CA TYR A 157 13.64 37.23 28.58
C TYR A 157 12.13 37.18 28.76
N ASN A 158 11.49 36.06 28.39
CA ASN A 158 10.07 35.86 28.59
C ASN A 158 9.77 34.37 28.83
N GLN A 159 8.76 34.08 29.65
CA GLN A 159 8.38 32.72 30.03
C GLN A 159 6.87 32.50 29.96
N PRO A 160 6.27 32.55 28.75
CA PRO A 160 4.84 32.33 28.62
C PRO A 160 4.49 30.89 29.05
N PHE A 161 3.36 30.76 29.75
CA PHE A 161 2.77 29.45 29.96
C PHE A 161 2.38 28.86 28.59
N SER A 162 2.79 27.63 28.32
CA SER A 162 2.58 27.00 27.02
C SER A 162 2.12 25.57 27.22
N SER A 163 0.91 25.24 26.79
CA SER A 163 0.39 23.88 26.90
C SER A 163 1.10 22.89 25.96
N SER A 164 1.86 23.35 24.98
CA SER A 164 2.54 22.49 24.00
C SER A 164 3.84 23.11 23.47
N LEU A 165 4.69 22.27 22.86
CA LEU A 165 5.85 22.72 22.08
C LEU A 165 5.42 23.64 20.94
N THR A 166 4.36 23.27 20.21
CA THR A 166 3.80 24.07 19.10
C THR A 166 3.48 25.50 19.52
N THR A 167 2.80 25.67 20.66
CA THR A 167 2.49 27.00 21.20
C THR A 167 3.75 27.77 21.59
N CYS A 168 4.78 27.08 22.12
CA CYS A 168 6.06 27.71 22.48
C CYS A 168 6.80 28.25 21.25
N VAL A 169 6.88 27.44 20.19
CA VAL A 169 7.49 27.85 18.92
C VAL A 169 6.69 28.99 18.29
N LYS A 170 5.35 28.89 18.26
CA LYS A 170 4.49 29.96 17.76
C LYS A 170 4.74 31.29 18.48
N SER A 171 4.88 31.27 19.80
CA SER A 171 5.23 32.46 20.59
C SER A 171 6.61 33.02 20.21
N CYS A 172 7.63 32.17 20.09
CA CYS A 172 8.96 32.60 19.68
C CYS A 172 8.97 33.20 18.26
N CYS A 173 8.26 32.56 17.33
CA CYS A 173 8.20 33.00 15.95
C CYS A 173 7.45 34.32 15.77
N GLY A 174 6.39 34.54 16.56
CA GLY A 174 5.65 35.80 16.59
C GLY A 174 6.39 36.96 17.28
N ASP A 175 7.45 36.70 18.04
CA ASP A 175 8.22 37.71 18.76
C ASP A 175 9.57 37.96 18.06
N SER A 176 9.77 39.15 17.48
CA SER A 176 11.02 39.48 16.76
C SER A 176 12.29 39.43 17.62
N ASN A 177 12.16 39.51 18.95
CA ASN A 177 13.31 39.42 19.85
C ASN A 177 13.72 37.97 20.15
N CYS A 178 12.89 36.98 19.82
CA CYS A 178 13.19 35.58 20.10
C CYS A 178 14.16 34.99 19.07
N LEU A 179 15.32 34.54 19.53
CA LEU A 179 16.34 33.85 18.73
C LEU A 179 16.46 32.36 19.08
N ALA A 180 16.04 31.97 20.29
CA ALA A 180 15.99 30.58 20.72
C ALA A 180 14.85 30.35 21.71
N TYR A 181 14.48 29.09 21.91
CA TYR A 181 13.49 28.70 22.90
C TYR A 181 13.87 27.36 23.56
N THR A 182 13.34 27.16 24.76
CA THR A 182 13.30 25.86 25.43
C THR A 182 11.88 25.60 25.91
N TYR A 183 11.32 24.45 25.57
CA TYR A 183 10.07 23.94 26.10
C TYR A 183 10.35 22.81 27.08
N GLN A 184 9.82 22.91 28.29
CA GLN A 184 9.97 21.90 29.33
C GLN A 184 8.73 21.89 30.23
N SER A 185 8.09 20.73 30.37
CA SER A 185 7.00 20.49 31.33
C SER A 185 5.90 21.57 31.33
N GLY A 186 5.43 22.00 30.15
CA GLY A 186 4.38 23.02 30.03
C GLY A 186 4.85 24.47 30.19
N LYS A 187 6.16 24.71 30.28
CA LYS A 187 6.76 26.04 30.29
C LYS A 187 7.53 26.28 29.01
N CYS A 188 7.36 27.47 28.46
CA CYS A 188 8.15 27.94 27.32
C CYS A 188 9.10 29.03 27.81
N TYR A 189 10.38 28.89 27.51
CA TYR A 189 11.42 29.84 27.86
C TYR A 189 11.92 30.48 26.57
N LEU A 190 11.50 31.72 26.30
CA LEU A 190 11.89 32.49 25.11
C LEU A 190 13.20 33.22 25.38
N LYS A 191 14.13 33.14 24.42
CA LYS A 191 15.50 33.62 24.56
C LYS A 191 15.85 34.63 23.48
N ASN A 192 16.51 35.72 23.87
CA ASN A 192 16.90 36.82 22.96
C ASN A 192 18.34 36.71 22.45
N SER A 193 18.99 35.60 22.77
CA SER A 193 20.29 35.18 22.29
C SER A 193 20.23 33.67 22.03
N ILE A 194 21.29 33.10 21.45
CA ILE A 194 21.45 31.63 21.35
C ILE A 194 22.55 31.25 22.36
N PRO A 195 22.18 30.88 23.61
CA PRO A 195 23.15 30.44 24.61
C PRO A 195 23.83 29.12 24.23
N PRO A 196 24.83 28.68 25.00
CA PRO A 196 25.34 27.31 24.90
C PRO A 196 24.23 26.27 25.11
N LEU A 197 24.23 25.25 24.26
CA LEU A 197 23.32 24.11 24.37
C LEU A 197 23.94 23.07 25.30
N THR A 198 23.19 22.63 26.30
CA THR A 198 23.57 21.55 27.22
C THR A 198 22.62 20.38 27.04
N ASN A 199 23.14 19.17 26.88
CA ASN A 199 22.31 17.97 26.80
C ASN A 199 21.74 17.62 28.17
N THR A 200 20.52 17.08 28.17
CA THR A 200 19.79 16.58 29.34
C THR A 200 19.42 15.13 29.10
N ASP A 201 19.34 14.32 30.15
CA ASP A 201 18.85 12.93 30.01
C ASP A 201 17.33 12.85 29.77
N ASP A 202 16.63 13.98 29.92
CA ASP A 202 15.18 14.10 29.76
C ASP A 202 14.80 14.44 28.30
N GLN A 203 14.33 13.44 27.55
CA GLN A 203 13.87 13.58 26.17
C GLN A 203 12.56 14.39 26.03
N THR A 204 11.90 14.76 27.13
CA THR A 204 10.72 15.64 27.10
C THR A 204 11.10 17.12 27.01
N VAL A 205 12.37 17.46 27.23
CA VAL A 205 12.92 18.80 27.02
C VAL A 205 13.19 19.00 25.53
N MET A 206 12.66 20.08 24.97
CA MET A 206 12.84 20.43 23.57
C MET A 206 13.40 21.84 23.45
N SER A 207 14.52 22.01 22.78
CA SER A 207 15.09 23.33 22.51
C SER A 207 15.28 23.59 21.03
N GLY A 208 15.21 24.85 20.63
CA GLY A 208 15.33 25.24 19.24
C GLY A 208 15.84 26.66 19.05
N THR A 209 16.31 26.95 17.85
CA THR A 209 16.72 28.29 17.40
C THR A 209 15.82 28.75 16.28
N ILE A 210 15.62 30.05 16.15
CA ILE A 210 14.92 30.66 15.01
C ILE A 210 15.94 31.26 14.05
N ASP A 211 15.91 30.86 12.79
CA ASP A 211 16.63 31.54 11.73
C ASP A 211 15.77 32.67 11.16
N ARG A 212 16.18 33.91 11.44
CA ARG A 212 15.52 35.13 10.98
C ARG A 212 15.99 35.57 9.59
N ASN A 213 17.10 35.03 9.09
CA ASN A 213 17.69 35.43 7.82
C ASN A 213 17.04 34.70 6.63
N HIS A 214 16.32 33.60 6.88
CA HIS A 214 15.65 32.80 5.86
C HIS A 214 14.19 32.52 6.25
N PRO A 215 13.26 33.48 6.06
CA PRO A 215 11.83 33.22 6.27
C PRO A 215 11.35 32.12 5.32
N LEU A 216 10.61 31.14 5.85
CA LEU A 216 9.98 30.11 5.01
C LEU A 216 8.86 30.78 4.20
N GLN A 217 8.88 30.61 2.88
CA GLN A 217 7.82 31.13 2.02
C GLN A 217 6.49 30.46 2.39
N SER A 218 5.47 31.28 2.68
CA SER A 218 4.11 30.80 2.91
C SER A 218 3.55 30.23 1.60
N GLY A 219 3.22 28.94 1.59
CA GLY A 219 2.57 28.30 0.45
C GLY A 219 1.24 29.00 0.11
N GLU A 220 0.98 29.20 -1.19
CA GLU A 220 -0.28 29.73 -1.69
C GLU A 220 -1.47 28.86 -1.25
N LYS A 221 -2.53 29.52 -0.78
CA LYS A 221 -3.82 28.90 -0.47
C LYS A 221 -4.47 28.42 -1.76
N ARG A 222 -4.56 27.10 -1.98
CA ARG A 222 -5.63 26.55 -2.83
C ARG A 222 -6.91 26.51 -2.01
N GLN A 223 -7.77 27.48 -2.29
CA GLN A 223 -9.14 27.48 -1.81
C GLN A 223 -9.98 26.72 -2.83
N ASP A 224 -10.14 25.40 -2.63
CA ASP A 224 -11.10 24.61 -3.38
C ASP A 224 -11.95 23.72 -2.46
N SER A 225 -13.26 23.95 -2.55
CA SER A 225 -14.43 23.12 -2.20
C SER A 225 -14.37 22.07 -1.06
N ALA A 226 -14.99 22.43 0.07
CA ALA A 226 -15.93 21.69 0.95
C ALA A 226 -15.69 20.23 1.42
N LEU A 227 -14.75 19.45 0.88
CA LEU A 227 -14.52 18.06 1.25
C LEU A 227 -13.15 17.88 1.90
N VAL A 228 -13.14 17.30 3.10
CA VAL A 228 -11.93 16.97 3.85
C VAL A 228 -11.23 15.79 3.16
N PRO A 229 -9.97 15.92 2.71
CA PRO A 229 -9.26 14.83 2.03
C PRO A 229 -9.17 13.57 2.90
N SER A 230 -9.50 12.40 2.32
CA SER A 230 -9.35 11.09 2.97
C SER A 230 -7.96 10.50 2.70
N LEU A 231 -7.66 9.33 3.28
CA LEU A 231 -6.44 8.56 2.98
C LEU A 231 -6.28 8.21 1.49
N GLU A 232 -7.35 8.29 0.70
CA GLU A 232 -7.28 8.08 -0.76
C GLU A 232 -6.35 9.08 -1.44
N SER A 233 -6.29 10.33 -0.95
CA SER A 233 -5.49 11.39 -1.58
C SER A 233 -3.97 11.18 -1.46
N ILE A 234 -3.54 10.22 -0.64
CA ILE A 234 -2.15 9.78 -0.55
C ILE A 234 -1.74 9.00 -1.81
N PHE A 235 -2.71 8.31 -2.43
CA PHE A 235 -2.48 7.46 -3.61
C PHE A 235 -2.93 8.14 -4.91
N TYR A 236 -3.91 9.03 -4.81
CA TYR A 236 -4.55 9.70 -5.93
C TYR A 236 -4.77 11.18 -5.63
N SER A 237 -3.98 12.09 -6.22
CA SER A 237 -4.25 13.53 -6.15
C SER A 237 -5.55 13.91 -6.88
N TRP A 238 -5.99 13.06 -7.81
CA TRP A 238 -7.28 13.11 -8.50
C TRP A 238 -7.60 11.72 -9.07
N LYS A 239 -8.84 11.48 -9.50
CA LYS A 239 -9.35 10.13 -9.80
C LYS A 239 -8.60 9.35 -10.91
N GLY A 240 -7.88 10.02 -11.81
CA GLY A 240 -7.07 9.38 -12.86
C GLY A 240 -5.56 9.57 -12.65
N ASP A 241 -5.15 9.98 -11.46
CA ASP A 241 -3.75 10.07 -11.10
C ASP A 241 -3.11 8.68 -11.12
N THR A 242 -2.05 8.53 -11.91
CA THR A 242 -1.26 7.29 -12.05
C THR A 242 0.18 7.48 -11.60
N SER A 243 0.49 8.62 -10.97
CA SER A 243 1.86 8.99 -10.61
C SER A 243 2.44 8.14 -9.49
N GLN A 244 1.62 7.52 -8.64
CA GLN A 244 2.12 6.59 -7.62
C GLN A 244 2.48 5.24 -8.23
N THR A 245 3.72 4.83 -7.97
CA THR A 245 4.21 3.47 -8.22
C THR A 245 4.52 2.80 -6.89
N SER A 246 4.78 1.49 -6.89
CA SER A 246 5.12 0.81 -5.63
C SER A 246 5.98 -0.43 -5.84
N PHE A 247 6.82 -0.70 -4.83
CA PHE A 247 7.44 -2.00 -4.63
C PHE A 247 6.61 -2.78 -3.62
N ALA A 248 6.45 -4.08 -3.84
CA ALA A 248 5.91 -4.96 -2.81
C ALA A 248 6.79 -6.16 -2.57
N TYR A 249 6.79 -6.62 -1.33
CA TYR A 249 7.45 -7.85 -0.93
C TYR A 249 6.69 -8.51 0.22
N LYS A 250 6.72 -9.83 0.23
CA LYS A 250 6.32 -10.61 1.41
C LYS A 250 7.50 -10.70 2.35
N THR A 251 7.26 -10.58 3.63
CA THR A 251 8.26 -10.79 4.68
C THR A 251 7.62 -11.47 5.87
N CYS A 252 8.44 -11.99 6.79
CA CYS A 252 7.98 -12.42 8.09
C CYS A 252 8.82 -11.82 9.21
N PHE A 253 8.28 -11.82 10.42
CA PHE A 253 8.99 -11.41 11.63
C PHE A 253 8.55 -12.29 12.80
N GLU A 254 9.37 -12.34 13.85
CA GLU A 254 9.08 -13.16 15.02
C GLU A 254 8.54 -12.34 16.18
N THR A 255 7.59 -12.95 16.89
CA THR A 255 7.25 -12.59 18.26
C THR A 255 7.83 -13.63 19.21
N ILE A 256 8.28 -13.20 20.38
CA ILE A 256 8.90 -14.05 21.39
C ILE A 256 8.01 -14.04 22.63
N ASP A 257 7.57 -15.23 23.04
CA ASP A 257 6.74 -15.37 24.24
C ASP A 257 7.56 -15.30 25.54
N SER A 258 6.88 -15.28 26.68
CA SER A 258 7.51 -15.29 28.02
C SER A 258 8.47 -16.46 28.28
N ASN A 259 8.33 -17.56 27.54
CA ASN A 259 9.17 -18.75 27.63
C ASN A 259 10.30 -18.76 26.56
N GLN A 260 10.55 -17.62 25.89
CA GLN A 260 11.53 -17.46 24.82
C GLN A 260 11.24 -18.30 23.57
N HIS A 261 9.99 -18.74 23.37
CA HIS A 261 9.62 -19.45 22.16
C HIS A 261 9.24 -18.46 21.04
N PRO A 262 9.90 -18.54 19.88
CA PRO A 262 9.56 -17.68 18.75
C PRO A 262 8.30 -18.16 18.02
N SER A 263 7.49 -17.23 17.56
CA SER A 263 6.36 -17.44 16.66
C SER A 263 6.43 -16.46 15.49
N SER A 264 6.38 -16.96 14.26
CA SER A 264 6.48 -16.12 13.08
C SER A 264 5.12 -15.57 12.65
N LYS A 265 5.13 -14.31 12.22
CA LYS A 265 4.03 -13.57 11.62
C LYS A 265 4.42 -13.12 10.23
N SER A 266 3.46 -13.05 9.31
CA SER A 266 3.71 -12.72 7.91
C SER A 266 3.11 -11.38 7.53
N LEU A 267 3.86 -10.58 6.77
CA LEU A 267 3.44 -9.27 6.28
C LEU A 267 3.54 -9.21 4.76
N TYR A 268 2.61 -8.46 4.17
CA TYR A 268 2.77 -7.97 2.81
C TYR A 268 3.04 -6.47 2.89
N VAL A 269 4.25 -6.07 2.51
CA VAL A 269 4.71 -4.69 2.63
C VAL A 269 4.71 -4.06 1.25
N VAL A 270 4.11 -2.89 1.13
CA VAL A 270 4.02 -2.11 -0.10
C VAL A 270 4.62 -0.74 0.14
N VAL A 271 5.71 -0.42 -0.54
CA VAL A 271 6.45 0.84 -0.41
C VAL A 271 6.17 1.69 -1.65
N PHE A 272 5.69 2.93 -1.45
CA PHE A 272 5.35 3.87 -2.53
C PHE A 272 6.47 4.89 -2.73
N PRO A 273 7.50 4.62 -3.56
CA PRO A 273 8.71 5.43 -3.60
C PRO A 273 8.49 6.89 -4.00
N ASN A 274 7.46 7.21 -4.77
CA ASN A 274 7.13 8.60 -5.09
C ASN A 274 6.53 9.36 -3.88
N GLY A 275 5.90 8.64 -2.96
CA GLY A 275 5.56 9.15 -1.63
C GLY A 275 4.71 10.42 -1.64
N MET A 276 4.85 11.21 -0.58
CA MET A 276 4.22 12.54 -0.44
C MET A 276 5.31 13.61 -0.42
N HIS A 277 5.10 14.69 -1.16
CA HIS A 277 6.00 15.83 -1.16
C HIS A 277 5.35 16.99 -0.39
N LEU A 278 5.94 17.35 0.75
CA LEU A 278 5.54 18.49 1.56
C LEU A 278 6.45 19.68 1.30
N THR A 279 5.91 20.89 1.49
CA THR A 279 6.78 22.06 1.62
C THR A 279 7.61 21.93 2.91
N PRO A 280 8.84 22.48 2.96
CA PRO A 280 9.64 22.50 4.19
C PRO A 280 8.86 23.05 5.39
N ALA A 281 8.04 24.09 5.18
CA ALA A 281 7.20 24.68 6.22
C ALA A 281 6.13 23.70 6.74
N ALA A 282 5.42 23.01 5.85
CA ALA A 282 4.40 22.03 6.25
C ALA A 282 5.03 20.88 7.04
N TYR A 283 6.16 20.35 6.58
CA TYR A 283 6.86 19.26 7.26
C TYR A 283 7.33 19.66 8.66
N GLN A 284 7.92 20.85 8.82
CA GLN A 284 8.36 21.35 10.12
C GLN A 284 7.19 21.45 11.10
N GLN A 285 6.03 21.96 10.67
CA GLN A 285 4.86 22.03 11.55
C GLN A 285 4.36 20.65 12.00
N ILE A 286 4.37 19.65 11.11
CA ILE A 286 4.03 18.27 11.48
C ILE A 286 5.05 17.75 12.49
N LEU A 287 6.35 18.00 12.28
CA LEU A 287 7.40 17.59 13.21
C LEU A 287 7.22 18.21 14.60
N LEU A 288 6.74 19.46 14.70
CA LEU A 288 6.40 20.06 16.00
C LEU A 288 5.29 19.32 16.73
N GLN A 289 4.25 18.89 16.02
CA GLN A 289 3.17 18.11 16.62
C GLN A 289 3.65 16.73 17.08
N LEU A 290 4.72 16.22 16.48
CA LEU A 290 5.45 15.02 16.89
C LEU A 290 6.49 15.30 18.00
N ASN A 291 6.38 16.43 18.71
CA ASN A 291 7.35 16.86 19.72
C ASN A 291 8.79 16.96 19.17
N GLY A 292 8.99 17.37 17.92
CA GLY A 292 10.33 17.61 17.38
C GLY A 292 11.14 16.37 17.00
N GLY A 293 10.57 15.15 17.09
CA GLY A 293 11.28 13.90 16.80
C GLY A 293 10.40 12.83 16.14
N LEU A 294 11.03 11.90 15.44
CA LEU A 294 10.36 10.77 14.81
C LEU A 294 10.65 9.47 15.58
N GLN A 295 9.60 8.74 15.94
CA GLN A 295 9.70 7.43 16.55
C GLN A 295 9.88 6.34 15.48
N PRO A 296 10.52 5.20 15.78
CA PRO A 296 10.51 4.05 14.88
C PRO A 296 9.08 3.51 14.72
N TYR A 297 8.79 2.90 13.57
CA TYR A 297 7.51 2.23 13.37
C TYR A 297 7.35 1.05 14.34
N MET A 298 6.14 0.94 14.91
CA MET A 298 5.76 -0.11 15.84
C MET A 298 4.65 -0.97 15.24
N VAL A 299 4.89 -2.28 15.08
CA VAL A 299 3.85 -3.18 14.56
C VAL A 299 2.68 -3.22 15.56
N PRO A 300 1.43 -2.90 15.15
CA PRO A 300 0.32 -2.79 16.07
C PRO A 300 -0.07 -4.15 16.66
N PRO A 301 -0.58 -4.20 17.91
CA PRO A 301 -1.01 -5.44 18.57
C PRO A 301 -2.01 -6.27 17.76
N ALA A 302 -2.85 -5.65 16.93
CA ALA A 302 -3.77 -6.35 16.03
C ALA A 302 -3.06 -7.23 14.97
N ILE A 303 -1.79 -6.95 14.67
CA ILE A 303 -0.97 -7.72 13.73
C ILE A 303 0.00 -8.65 14.47
N ARG A 304 0.73 -8.14 15.47
CA ARG A 304 1.74 -8.93 16.18
C ARG A 304 1.18 -9.81 17.30
N GLY A 305 0.03 -9.46 17.86
CA GLY A 305 -0.51 -10.05 19.10
C GLY A 305 -0.01 -9.33 20.35
N THR A 306 -0.02 -10.03 21.49
CA THR A 306 0.37 -9.49 22.80
C THR A 306 1.87 -9.62 23.09
N GLU A 307 2.54 -10.53 22.40
CA GLU A 307 3.93 -10.89 22.65
C GLU A 307 4.93 -9.82 22.16
N ALA A 308 6.11 -9.82 22.75
CA ALA A 308 7.21 -8.96 22.33
C ALA A 308 7.70 -9.33 20.93
N THR A 309 8.12 -8.37 20.13
CA THR A 309 8.73 -8.64 18.82
C THR A 309 10.22 -8.88 18.95
N LEU A 310 10.79 -9.68 18.05
CA LEU A 310 12.22 -9.80 17.90
C LEU A 310 12.78 -8.51 17.27
N ARG A 311 13.70 -7.84 17.96
CA ARG A 311 14.29 -6.56 17.52
C ARG A 311 15.68 -6.73 16.91
N SER A 312 16.43 -7.73 17.35
CA SER A 312 17.70 -8.12 16.75
C SER A 312 18.02 -9.58 17.06
N PHE A 313 18.87 -10.18 16.25
CA PHE A 313 19.28 -11.57 16.39
C PHE A 313 20.74 -11.76 15.99
N THR A 314 21.31 -12.88 16.41
CA THR A 314 22.60 -13.40 15.99
C THR A 314 22.43 -14.83 15.49
N PHE A 315 23.49 -15.41 14.93
CA PHE A 315 23.53 -16.84 14.64
C PHE A 315 24.46 -17.53 15.64
N ASP A 316 24.05 -18.67 16.17
CA ASP A 316 24.92 -19.52 16.98
C ASP A 316 25.94 -20.28 16.11
N ASP A 317 26.85 -21.01 16.75
CA ASP A 317 27.88 -21.82 16.07
C ASP A 317 27.30 -22.91 15.14
N SER A 318 26.02 -23.25 15.33
CA SER A 318 25.28 -24.21 14.49
C SER A 318 24.49 -23.52 13.35
N GLY A 319 24.60 -22.20 13.21
CA GLY A 319 23.89 -21.42 12.21
C GLY A 319 22.40 -21.18 12.52
N ASN A 320 21.95 -21.47 13.74
CA ASN A 320 20.58 -21.19 14.15
C ASN A 320 20.43 -19.73 14.57
N LYS A 321 19.30 -19.15 14.20
CA LYS A 321 18.93 -17.80 14.63
C LYS A 321 18.64 -17.78 16.14
N VAL A 322 19.30 -16.89 16.86
CA VAL A 322 19.12 -16.69 18.31
C VAL A 322 18.77 -15.23 18.57
N ALA A 323 17.76 -15.01 19.42
CA ALA A 323 17.33 -13.66 19.77
C ALA A 323 18.40 -12.94 20.60
N SER A 324 18.76 -11.71 20.20
CA SER A 324 19.69 -10.86 20.94
C SER A 324 19.01 -9.68 21.64
N ALA A 325 17.90 -9.20 21.10
CA ALA A 325 17.04 -8.23 21.75
C ALA A 325 15.59 -8.37 21.31
N THR A 326 14.66 -8.07 22.23
CA THR A 326 13.22 -8.00 21.97
C THR A 326 12.68 -6.59 22.16
N SER A 327 11.45 -6.35 21.71
CA SER A 327 10.75 -5.07 21.85
C SER A 327 9.32 -5.31 22.30
N ASN A 328 8.95 -4.78 23.47
CA ASN A 328 7.55 -4.83 23.94
C ASN A 328 6.64 -3.90 23.13
N ASP A 329 7.23 -2.86 22.53
CA ASP A 329 6.50 -1.85 21.75
C ASP A 329 6.21 -2.29 20.31
N GLY A 330 6.74 -3.44 19.85
CA GLY A 330 6.48 -3.95 18.51
C GLY A 330 7.48 -3.53 17.42
N ILE A 331 8.66 -3.03 17.78
CA ILE A 331 9.75 -2.76 16.82
C ILE A 331 10.32 -4.10 16.33
N ILE A 332 10.42 -4.25 15.00
CA ILE A 332 11.01 -5.42 14.36
C ILE A 332 12.38 -5.10 13.76
N TYR A 333 13.21 -6.12 13.57
CA TYR A 333 14.50 -5.97 12.91
C TYR A 333 14.38 -5.63 11.42
N THR A 334 15.50 -5.19 10.86
CA THR A 334 15.64 -4.87 9.45
C THR A 334 16.80 -5.66 8.86
N THR A 335 16.62 -6.22 7.67
CA THR A 335 17.67 -6.90 6.90
C THR A 335 17.96 -6.12 5.61
N SER A 336 19.03 -6.48 4.91
CA SER A 336 19.46 -5.79 3.70
C SER A 336 19.51 -6.74 2.52
N ILE A 337 18.99 -6.30 1.38
CA ILE A 337 19.03 -7.05 0.11
C ILE A 337 19.59 -6.11 -0.94
N SER A 338 20.52 -6.58 -1.76
CA SER A 338 21.05 -5.78 -2.85
C SER A 338 20.13 -5.86 -4.08
N SER A 339 19.86 -4.71 -4.69
CA SER A 339 18.99 -4.58 -5.87
C SER A 339 19.47 -5.37 -7.10
N CYS A 340 20.76 -5.72 -7.17
CA CYS A 340 21.32 -6.45 -8.30
C CYS A 340 21.36 -7.98 -8.11
N THR A 341 20.73 -8.51 -7.05
CA THR A 341 20.75 -9.95 -6.73
C THR A 341 19.53 -10.67 -7.27
N ASP A 342 19.64 -11.99 -7.45
CA ASP A 342 18.49 -12.82 -7.82
C ASP A 342 17.47 -12.90 -6.67
N GLU A 343 17.88 -12.70 -5.41
CA GLU A 343 16.95 -12.55 -4.29
C GLU A 343 16.01 -11.37 -4.49
N PHE A 344 16.55 -10.21 -4.89
CA PHE A 344 15.72 -9.05 -5.22
C PHE A 344 14.75 -9.38 -6.35
N LYS A 345 15.24 -9.94 -7.46
CA LYS A 345 14.41 -10.29 -8.63
C LYS A 345 13.29 -11.27 -8.30
N ASN A 346 13.54 -12.24 -7.42
CA ASN A 346 12.59 -13.30 -7.11
C ASN A 346 11.64 -12.98 -5.95
N ARG A 347 11.97 -12.00 -5.10
CA ARG A 347 11.22 -11.69 -3.86
C ARG A 347 10.50 -10.35 -3.88
N PHE A 348 10.72 -9.52 -4.90
CA PHE A 348 10.08 -8.21 -5.06
C PHE A 348 9.19 -8.16 -6.29
N GLU A 349 8.15 -7.36 -6.20
CA GLU A 349 7.24 -7.01 -7.29
C GLU A 349 7.24 -5.48 -7.43
N TYR A 350 7.23 -4.97 -8.66
CA TYR A 350 7.09 -3.54 -8.96
C TYR A 350 5.80 -3.28 -9.74
N PHE A 351 5.03 -2.30 -9.27
CA PHE A 351 3.77 -1.88 -9.87
C PHE A 351 3.89 -0.43 -10.34
N THR A 352 3.52 -0.19 -11.61
CA THR A 352 3.59 1.12 -12.26
C THR A 352 2.31 1.94 -12.12
N LEU A 353 1.32 1.44 -11.38
CA LEU A 353 0.04 2.09 -11.15
C LEU A 353 -0.28 2.05 -9.64
N PRO A 354 -1.09 2.98 -9.12
CA PRO A 354 -1.57 2.94 -7.75
C PRO A 354 -2.53 1.75 -7.47
N PRO A 355 -2.79 1.44 -6.18
CA PRO A 355 -3.73 0.38 -5.79
C PRO A 355 -5.14 0.71 -6.24
N ARG A 356 -5.88 -0.28 -6.73
CA ARG A 356 -7.18 -0.03 -7.36
C ARG A 356 -8.23 0.50 -6.37
N LEU A 357 -8.93 1.56 -6.73
CA LEU A 357 -10.14 1.99 -6.02
C LEU A 357 -11.28 0.98 -6.22
N PRO A 358 -12.22 0.84 -5.27
CA PRO A 358 -13.32 -0.10 -5.36
C PRO A 358 -14.36 0.52 -6.29
N ASN A 359 -14.32 0.18 -7.58
CA ASN A 359 -15.33 0.54 -8.60
C ASN A 359 -16.14 1.82 -8.32
N THR A 360 -15.51 2.99 -8.18
CA THR A 360 -16.16 4.21 -8.65
C THR A 360 -16.03 4.20 -10.15
N ALA A 361 -16.99 3.64 -10.88
CA ALA A 361 -17.00 3.57 -12.33
C ALA A 361 -16.47 4.86 -12.98
N GLN A 362 -15.21 4.84 -13.39
CA GLN A 362 -14.72 5.60 -14.52
C GLN A 362 -14.19 4.55 -15.46
N PHE A 363 -14.99 4.33 -16.50
CA PHE A 363 -14.67 3.51 -17.63
C PHE A 363 -13.26 3.82 -18.11
N ASN A 364 -12.39 2.82 -18.07
CA ASN A 364 -11.23 2.80 -18.94
C ASN A 364 -11.73 2.33 -20.32
N SER A 365 -11.69 3.22 -21.31
CA SER A 365 -12.04 2.88 -22.70
C SER A 365 -11.12 1.83 -23.33
N GLU A 366 -9.99 1.51 -22.68
CA GLU A 366 -9.05 0.45 -23.10
C GLU A 366 -9.37 -0.92 -22.49
N GLN A 367 -10.41 -1.03 -21.67
CA GLN A 367 -10.98 -2.30 -21.21
C GLN A 367 -12.49 -2.30 -21.52
N CYS A 368 -12.79 -2.59 -22.79
CA CYS A 368 -14.10 -2.90 -23.41
C CYS A 368 -15.33 -2.15 -22.87
N PRO A 369 -15.90 -1.17 -23.60
CA PRO A 369 -17.11 -0.48 -23.19
C PRO A 369 -18.34 -1.38 -23.37
N TYR A 370 -19.04 -1.65 -22.29
CA TYR A 370 -20.41 -2.16 -22.34
C TYR A 370 -21.35 -1.03 -22.81
N TYR A 371 -21.92 -1.17 -24.01
CA TYR A 371 -22.81 -0.16 -24.62
C TYR A 371 -24.25 -0.31 -24.11
N LYS A 372 -25.04 0.76 -24.25
CA LYS A 372 -26.48 0.72 -23.97
C LYS A 372 -27.21 -0.09 -25.04
N THR A 373 -28.28 -0.79 -24.69
CA THR A 373 -29.13 -1.56 -25.62
C THR A 373 -29.66 -0.73 -26.78
N THR A 374 -29.91 0.57 -26.55
CA THR A 374 -30.34 1.54 -27.56
C THR A 374 -29.29 1.81 -28.65
N GLN A 375 -28.04 1.41 -28.43
CA GLN A 375 -26.94 1.59 -29.38
C GLN A 375 -26.77 0.39 -30.34
N TYR A 376 -27.48 -0.72 -30.11
CA TYR A 376 -27.45 -1.91 -30.97
C TYR A 376 -28.79 -2.06 -31.72
N LYS A 377 -28.84 -1.64 -32.99
CA LYS A 377 -30.08 -1.60 -33.78
C LYS A 377 -30.59 -2.97 -34.25
N CYS A 378 -29.76 -4.02 -34.27
CA CYS A 378 -30.08 -5.25 -35.01
C CYS A 378 -29.57 -6.56 -34.36
N MET A 379 -29.23 -6.57 -33.08
CA MET A 379 -28.72 -7.78 -32.40
C MET A 379 -29.79 -8.35 -31.46
N PRO A 380 -30.19 -9.63 -31.62
CA PRO A 380 -31.10 -10.28 -30.68
C PRO A 380 -30.33 -10.66 -29.41
N PHE A 381 -30.62 -10.00 -28.30
CA PHE A 381 -30.01 -10.30 -26.99
C PHE A 381 -30.99 -11.09 -26.11
N ASP A 382 -30.47 -12.05 -25.35
CA ASP A 382 -31.22 -12.70 -24.29
C ASP A 382 -31.16 -11.86 -23.01
N GLN A 383 -32.31 -11.39 -22.51
CA GLN A 383 -32.39 -10.49 -21.35
C GLN A 383 -31.78 -11.07 -20.07
N LEU A 384 -31.70 -12.39 -19.94
CA LEU A 384 -31.20 -13.07 -18.75
C LEU A 384 -29.69 -13.39 -18.83
N LYS A 385 -29.10 -13.35 -20.02
CA LYS A 385 -27.69 -13.74 -20.25
C LYS A 385 -26.82 -12.60 -20.77
N ASP A 386 -27.38 -11.73 -21.60
CA ASP A 386 -26.61 -10.75 -22.39
C ASP A 386 -26.82 -9.32 -21.91
N LEU A 387 -27.74 -9.07 -20.96
CA LEU A 387 -28.12 -7.72 -20.54
C LEU A 387 -28.02 -7.53 -19.01
N SER A 388 -27.61 -6.33 -18.60
CA SER A 388 -27.76 -5.84 -17.23
C SER A 388 -28.37 -4.44 -17.26
N GLY A 389 -29.68 -4.37 -16.97
CA GLY A 389 -30.46 -3.15 -17.12
C GLY A 389 -30.54 -2.69 -18.58
N ALA A 390 -30.14 -1.45 -18.86
CA ALA A 390 -30.10 -0.88 -20.21
C ALA A 390 -28.78 -1.14 -20.95
N TYR A 391 -27.91 -2.03 -20.47
CA TYR A 391 -26.57 -2.27 -21.02
C TYR A 391 -26.37 -3.74 -21.42
N VAL A 392 -25.54 -3.99 -22.44
CA VAL A 392 -25.16 -5.33 -22.91
C VAL A 392 -23.89 -5.81 -22.21
N VAL A 393 -23.82 -7.08 -21.79
CA VAL A 393 -22.68 -7.70 -21.11
C VAL A 393 -22.13 -8.89 -21.92
N PRO A 394 -21.02 -8.76 -22.67
CA PRO A 394 -20.24 -9.87 -23.18
C PRO A 394 -19.76 -10.79 -22.06
N GLY A 395 -20.08 -12.09 -22.20
CA GLY A 395 -19.53 -13.15 -21.36
C GLY A 395 -18.05 -13.40 -21.63
N ASN A 396 -17.40 -14.13 -20.71
CA ASN A 396 -15.97 -14.49 -20.76
C ASN A 396 -15.60 -15.50 -21.87
N LYS A 397 -16.47 -15.73 -22.85
CA LYS A 397 -16.30 -16.71 -23.92
C LYS A 397 -16.19 -15.98 -25.25
N THR A 398 -15.18 -16.31 -26.04
CA THR A 398 -15.13 -15.84 -27.42
C THR A 398 -16.28 -16.48 -28.20
N LEU A 399 -16.75 -15.85 -29.27
CA LEU A 399 -17.79 -16.42 -30.13
C LEU A 399 -17.40 -17.85 -30.59
N ASP A 400 -16.11 -18.08 -30.84
CA ASP A 400 -15.57 -19.39 -31.18
C ASP A 400 -15.74 -20.40 -30.03
N THR A 401 -15.49 -19.99 -28.78
CA THR A 401 -15.67 -20.86 -27.60
C THR A 401 -17.16 -21.24 -27.41
N ILE A 402 -18.08 -20.32 -27.72
CA ILE A 402 -19.52 -20.53 -27.58
C ILE A 402 -20.04 -21.50 -28.65
N LEU A 403 -19.59 -21.35 -29.90
CA LEU A 403 -19.97 -22.23 -31.00
C LEU A 403 -19.45 -23.66 -30.80
N GLN A 404 -18.24 -23.78 -30.23
CA GLN A 404 -17.61 -25.07 -29.95
C GLN A 404 -18.30 -25.82 -28.79
N GLU A 405 -18.64 -25.13 -27.70
CA GLU A 405 -19.40 -25.72 -26.59
C GLU A 405 -20.85 -26.09 -26.95
N GLN A 406 -21.48 -25.39 -27.89
CA GLN A 406 -22.82 -25.73 -28.35
C GLN A 406 -22.82 -27.01 -29.20
N GLN A 407 -21.73 -27.29 -29.90
CA GLN A 407 -21.57 -28.55 -30.65
C GLN A 407 -21.16 -29.72 -29.73
N ASP A 408 -20.34 -29.48 -28.70
CA ASP A 408 -19.90 -30.54 -27.78
C ASP A 408 -21.03 -30.99 -26.82
N ASN A 409 -21.88 -30.06 -26.35
CA ASN A 409 -22.95 -30.38 -25.39
C ASN A 409 -24.17 -31.09 -25.98
N GLN A 410 -24.42 -30.96 -27.30
CA GLN A 410 -25.52 -31.70 -27.94
C GLN A 410 -25.23 -33.19 -28.11
N THR A 411 -23.96 -33.59 -28.00
CA THR A 411 -23.54 -34.97 -28.30
C THR A 411 -23.41 -35.85 -27.06
N ILE A 412 -23.13 -35.29 -25.87
CA ILE A 412 -22.85 -36.07 -24.64
C ILE A 412 -24.11 -36.37 -23.82
N GLN A 413 -25.16 -35.54 -23.89
CA GLN A 413 -26.37 -35.72 -23.04
C GLN A 413 -27.42 -36.67 -23.62
N ASN A 414 -27.29 -37.13 -24.86
CA ASN A 414 -28.26 -38.03 -25.49
C ASN A 414 -27.83 -39.50 -25.37
N ASN A 415 -28.09 -40.11 -24.21
CA ASN A 415 -28.26 -41.57 -24.08
C ASN A 415 -27.05 -42.40 -23.62
N THR A 416 -26.48 -42.04 -22.47
CA THR A 416 -26.28 -43.06 -21.42
C THR A 416 -27.64 -43.38 -20.81
N ASN A 417 -28.36 -44.36 -21.36
CA ASN A 417 -29.37 -45.18 -20.68
C ASN A 417 -29.71 -46.39 -21.57
N GLU A 418 -29.61 -47.58 -20.97
CA GLU A 418 -30.00 -48.92 -21.45
C GLU A 418 -29.03 -49.79 -22.28
N SER A 419 -28.69 -50.92 -21.64
CA SER A 419 -28.11 -52.18 -22.11
C SER A 419 -26.61 -52.22 -22.48
N MET A 420 -25.86 -52.94 -21.64
CA MET A 420 -24.65 -53.62 -22.09
C MET A 420 -25.01 -54.67 -23.15
N SER A 421 -24.38 -54.59 -24.32
CA SER A 421 -23.98 -55.80 -25.05
C SER A 421 -22.46 -55.76 -25.24
N VAL A 422 -21.81 -56.89 -25.00
CA VAL A 422 -20.36 -57.09 -24.98
C VAL A 422 -19.80 -57.29 -26.41
N GLU A 423 -20.49 -56.77 -27.44
CA GLU A 423 -20.17 -57.03 -28.85
C GLU A 423 -19.85 -55.76 -29.67
N THR A 424 -19.20 -54.76 -29.06
CA THR A 424 -18.35 -53.85 -29.85
C THR A 424 -17.11 -53.46 -29.05
N ILE A 425 -16.37 -54.50 -28.67
CA ILE A 425 -14.91 -54.46 -28.77
C ILE A 425 -14.56 -54.18 -30.25
N GLU A 426 -13.43 -53.51 -30.43
CA GLU A 426 -12.77 -53.16 -31.69
C GLU A 426 -13.09 -51.76 -32.23
N ALA A 427 -12.11 -50.87 -32.02
CA ALA A 427 -11.52 -50.00 -33.04
C ALA A 427 -11.29 -48.55 -32.58
N ILE A 428 -9.99 -48.24 -32.40
CA ILE A 428 -9.32 -47.03 -32.94
C ILE A 428 -9.55 -45.75 -32.12
N VAL A 429 -8.66 -45.38 -31.19
CA VAL A 429 -7.36 -44.70 -31.43
C VAL A 429 -7.45 -43.59 -32.48
N GLY A 430 -7.57 -42.34 -32.02
CA GLY A 430 -6.94 -41.18 -32.65
C GLY A 430 -7.46 -40.73 -34.03
N GLY A 431 -7.94 -39.49 -34.09
CA GLY A 431 -7.77 -38.65 -35.27
C GLY A 431 -8.94 -38.59 -36.24
N SER A 432 -9.47 -37.38 -36.37
CA SER A 432 -9.81 -36.71 -37.64
C SER A 432 -10.76 -37.36 -38.66
N ILE A 433 -11.88 -36.66 -38.86
CA ILE A 433 -12.43 -36.17 -40.13
C ILE A 433 -12.68 -37.20 -41.25
N GLY A 434 -13.96 -37.45 -41.53
CA GLY A 434 -14.45 -37.85 -42.86
C GLY A 434 -15.29 -39.12 -42.85
N GLY A 435 -16.63 -39.01 -42.79
CA GLY A 435 -17.43 -40.24 -42.85
C GLY A 435 -18.95 -40.24 -42.90
N ILE A 436 -19.69 -39.11 -42.96
CA ILE A 436 -21.18 -39.16 -42.98
C ILE A 436 -21.85 -38.38 -44.15
N ILE A 437 -21.10 -37.88 -45.14
CA ILE A 437 -21.70 -37.50 -46.44
C ILE A 437 -21.73 -38.68 -47.43
N VAL A 438 -20.95 -39.75 -47.18
CA VAL A 438 -21.08 -41.03 -47.91
C VAL A 438 -22.47 -41.65 -47.73
N ILE A 439 -23.17 -41.33 -46.63
CA ILE A 439 -24.50 -41.87 -46.31
C ILE A 439 -25.63 -41.15 -47.09
N PHE A 440 -25.50 -39.85 -47.36
CA PHE A 440 -26.50 -39.11 -48.16
C PHE A 440 -26.39 -39.35 -49.68
N GLY A 441 -25.17 -39.60 -50.18
CA GLY A 441 -24.94 -39.99 -51.57
C GLY A 441 -25.52 -41.38 -51.88
N ALA A 442 -25.36 -42.35 -50.98
CA ALA A 442 -25.87 -43.71 -51.17
C ALA A 442 -27.42 -43.77 -51.15
N ILE A 443 -28.08 -42.98 -50.30
CA ILE A 443 -29.56 -42.94 -50.21
C ILE A 443 -30.18 -42.26 -51.44
N SER A 444 -29.52 -41.25 -52.01
CA SER A 444 -30.01 -40.55 -53.21
C SER A 444 -29.80 -41.36 -54.50
N LEU A 445 -28.69 -42.12 -54.58
CA LEU A 445 -28.44 -43.04 -55.70
C LEU A 445 -29.38 -44.25 -55.67
N TYR A 446 -29.71 -44.77 -54.47
CA TYR A 446 -30.66 -45.88 -54.30
C TYR A 446 -32.10 -45.49 -54.70
N LYS A 447 -32.54 -44.27 -54.34
CA LYS A 447 -33.86 -43.74 -54.75
C LYS A 447 -33.96 -43.42 -56.25
N TRP A 448 -32.85 -43.11 -56.91
CA TRP A 448 -32.82 -42.87 -58.36
C TRP A 448 -32.82 -44.18 -59.16
N VAL A 449 -32.12 -45.22 -58.68
CA VAL A 449 -32.09 -46.54 -59.33
C VAL A 449 -33.41 -47.29 -59.14
N SER A 450 -34.10 -47.15 -57.99
CA SER A 450 -35.41 -47.80 -57.79
C SER A 450 -36.54 -47.19 -58.61
N SER A 451 -36.38 -45.96 -59.14
CA SER A 451 -37.39 -45.31 -59.99
C SER A 451 -37.32 -45.71 -61.47
N LYS A 452 -36.33 -46.53 -61.87
CA LYS A 452 -36.12 -46.96 -63.26
C LYS A 452 -36.49 -48.42 -63.56
N TYR A 453 -36.99 -49.16 -62.57
CA TYR A 453 -37.34 -50.58 -62.72
C TYR A 453 -38.80 -50.94 -62.39
N ASP A 454 -39.65 -49.95 -62.10
CA ASP A 454 -41.11 -50.11 -62.03
C ASP A 454 -41.78 -49.12 -63.00
N GLY A 455 -41.74 -49.47 -64.29
CA GLY A 455 -42.32 -48.70 -65.40
C GLY A 455 -41.92 -49.26 -66.77
#